data_AF-A0A355AX49-F1
#
_entry.id   AF-A0A355AX49-F1
#
_cell.length_a   1.000
_cell.length_b   1.000
_cell.length_c   1.000
_cell.angle_alpha   90.00
_cell.angle_beta   90.00
_cell.angle_gamma   90.00
#
_symmetry.space_group_name_H-M   'P 1'
#
loop_
_entity.id
_entity.type
_entity.pdbx_description
1 polymer ?
#
loop_
_entity_poly.entity_id
_entity_poly.type
_entity_poly.pdbx_seq_one_letter_code
_entity_poly.pdbx_strand_id
1 'polypeptide(L)'
;FAMAHSSRPLKVTLPGPMTVVDSTLDQHYGDERALAMAVARALNDEARDLDALGPAVIQFDEPVFSRYPDKVAEWGIEALDRCIEGIRAKTCVHVCYSYPMPGVPRPIVDAYPAILTELEHSKVDQLALEFEASGLDP
;
A
#
# COMPACT_ATOMS: atom_id res chain seq x y z
N PHE A 1 -6.93 -4.83 20.87
CA PHE A 1 -8.39 -4.73 21.07
C PHE A 1 -9.17 -5.69 20.17
N ALA A 2 -9.19 -5.49 18.84
CA ALA A 2 -10.04 -6.28 17.94
C ALA A 2 -9.88 -7.81 18.07
N MET A 3 -8.65 -8.31 18.20
CA MET A 3 -8.38 -9.75 18.40
C MET A 3 -8.94 -10.33 19.70
N ALA A 4 -9.15 -9.51 20.74
CA ALA A 4 -9.78 -9.97 21.98
C ALA A 4 -11.30 -10.15 21.84
N HIS A 5 -11.90 -9.61 20.77
CA HIS A 5 -13.36 -9.59 20.55
C HIS A 5 -13.80 -10.45 19.35
N SER A 6 -12.88 -11.20 18.72
CA SER A 6 -13.20 -12.06 17.58
C SER A 6 -12.30 -13.29 17.57
N SER A 7 -12.88 -14.45 17.32
CA SER A 7 -12.12 -15.69 17.03
C SER A 7 -11.77 -15.85 15.55
N ARG A 8 -12.23 -14.93 14.69
CA ARG A 8 -11.94 -14.96 13.25
C ARG A 8 -10.56 -14.36 12.96
N PRO A 9 -9.86 -14.82 11.91
CA PRO A 9 -8.61 -14.22 11.46
C PRO A 9 -8.76 -12.71 11.24
N LEU A 10 -7.87 -11.92 11.85
CA LEU A 10 -7.87 -10.47 11.71
C LEU A 10 -6.93 -10.03 10.58
N LYS A 11 -7.42 -9.13 9.73
CA LYS A 11 -6.61 -8.33 8.80
C LYS A 11 -6.49 -6.92 9.37
N VAL A 12 -5.28 -6.41 9.49
CA VAL A 12 -4.99 -5.00 9.83
C VAL A 12 -4.45 -4.28 8.60
N THR A 13 -4.76 -2.99 8.47
CA THR A 13 -4.30 -2.14 7.36
C THR A 13 -3.37 -1.04 7.85
N LEU A 14 -2.33 -0.78 7.06
CA LEU A 14 -1.43 0.36 7.17
C LEU A 14 -1.48 1.11 5.83
N PRO A 15 -1.22 2.42 5.80
CA PRO A 15 -1.00 3.11 4.54
C PRO A 15 0.29 2.58 3.89
N GLY A 16 0.32 2.49 2.56
CA GLY A 16 1.53 2.16 1.82
C GLY A 16 2.51 3.34 1.73
N PRO A 17 3.81 3.06 1.52
CA PRO A 17 4.85 4.09 1.51
C PRO A 17 4.64 5.19 0.46
N MET A 18 4.23 4.86 -0.77
CA MET A 18 4.01 5.86 -1.82
C MET A 18 2.79 6.72 -1.48
N THR A 19 1.74 6.12 -0.91
CA THR A 19 0.57 6.86 -0.45
C THR A 19 0.88 7.84 0.68
N VAL A 20 1.76 7.48 1.61
CA VAL A 20 2.24 8.42 2.65
C VAL A 20 3.05 9.55 2.02
N VAL A 21 3.96 9.24 1.09
CA VAL A 21 4.77 10.26 0.37
C VAL A 21 3.85 11.26 -0.36
N ASP A 22 2.88 10.78 -1.12
CA ASP A 22 1.91 11.60 -1.87
C ASP A 22 0.99 12.44 -0.97
N SER A 23 0.82 12.03 0.29
CA SER A 23 -0.07 12.70 1.25
C SER A 23 0.68 13.62 2.22
N THR A 24 1.99 13.83 2.03
CA THR A 24 2.83 14.62 2.94
C THR A 24 3.66 15.67 2.20
N LEU A 25 4.06 16.72 2.93
CA LEU A 25 4.99 17.73 2.42
C LEU A 25 6.40 17.41 2.92
N ASP A 26 7.33 17.16 2.00
CA ASP A 26 8.73 17.01 2.34
C ASP A 26 9.39 18.36 2.64
N GLN A 27 9.95 18.50 3.85
CA GLN A 27 10.74 19.66 4.26
C GLN A 27 12.17 19.26 4.69
N HIS A 28 12.56 18.00 4.49
CA HIS A 28 13.81 17.46 5.02
C HIS A 28 14.67 16.72 4.00
N TYR A 29 14.11 15.79 3.23
CA TYR A 29 14.91 14.88 2.40
C TYR A 29 15.32 15.53 1.08
N GLY A 30 14.44 16.29 0.44
CA GLY A 30 14.67 16.91 -0.87
C GLY A 30 14.83 15.90 -2.02
N ASP A 31 14.61 14.61 -1.74
CA ASP A 31 14.67 13.49 -2.66
C ASP A 31 13.53 12.52 -2.32
N GLU A 32 12.63 12.31 -3.27
CA GLU A 32 11.40 11.56 -3.06
C GLU A 32 11.68 10.09 -2.69
N ARG A 33 12.69 9.48 -3.33
CA ARG A 33 13.08 8.09 -3.04
C ARG A 33 13.69 7.94 -1.65
N ALA A 34 14.51 8.90 -1.22
CA ALA A 34 15.06 8.93 0.14
C ALA A 34 13.95 9.06 1.20
N LEU A 35 12.97 9.93 0.96
CA LEU A 35 11.77 10.04 1.80
C LEU A 35 10.99 8.72 1.81
N ALA A 36 10.71 8.14 0.64
CA ALA A 36 9.96 6.89 0.50
C ALA A 36 10.61 5.75 1.30
N MET A 37 11.93 5.62 1.24
CA MET A 37 12.65 4.60 1.99
C MET A 37 12.67 4.88 3.50
N ALA A 38 12.66 6.15 3.93
CA ALA A 38 12.53 6.49 5.34
C ALA A 38 11.13 6.16 5.88
N VAL A 39 10.09 6.50 5.12
CA VAL A 39 8.70 6.12 5.39
C VAL A 39 8.56 4.61 5.46
N ALA A 40 9.12 3.87 4.49
CA ALA A 40 9.05 2.41 4.46
C ALA A 40 9.69 1.76 5.69
N ARG A 41 10.80 2.32 6.20
CA ARG A 41 11.41 1.85 7.46
C ARG A 41 10.49 2.08 8.66
N ALA A 42 9.89 3.26 8.77
CA ALA A 42 8.96 3.57 9.86
C ALA A 42 7.69 2.68 9.81
N LEU A 43 7.14 2.46 8.62
CA LEU A 43 6.01 1.54 8.41
C LEU A 43 6.36 0.10 8.75
N ASN A 44 7.59 -0.34 8.46
CA ASN A 44 8.06 -1.67 8.83
C ASN A 44 8.21 -1.85 10.35
N ASP A 45 8.66 -0.82 11.07
CA ASP A 45 8.73 -0.87 12.54
C ASP A 45 7.32 -1.05 13.13
N GLU A 46 6.33 -0.27 12.67
CA GLU A 46 4.92 -0.44 13.07
C GLU A 46 4.37 -1.82 12.65
N ALA A 47 4.68 -2.28 11.43
CA ALA A 47 4.24 -3.58 10.96
C ALA A 47 4.81 -4.74 11.81
N ARG A 48 6.04 -4.61 12.31
CA ARG A 48 6.65 -5.60 13.22
C ARG A 48 5.99 -5.59 14.60
N ASP A 49 5.66 -4.42 15.12
CA ASP A 49 4.92 -4.30 16.37
C ASP A 49 3.51 -4.90 16.25
N LEU A 50 2.84 -4.68 15.12
CA LEU A 50 1.57 -5.34 14.80
C LEU A 50 1.73 -6.85 14.62
N ASP A 51 2.76 -7.31 13.90
CA ASP A 51 3.04 -8.73 13.67
C ASP A 51 3.28 -9.49 14.98
N ALA A 52 3.91 -8.86 15.97
CA ALA A 52 4.10 -9.43 17.30
C ALA A 52 2.77 -9.75 18.01
N LEU A 53 1.69 -9.07 17.66
CA LEU A 53 0.34 -9.32 18.20
C LEU A 53 -0.38 -10.47 17.48
N GLY A 54 0.16 -10.94 16.35
CA GLY A 54 -0.34 -12.11 15.60
C GLY A 54 -1.59 -11.91 14.74
N PRO A 55 -1.76 -10.81 13.98
CA PRO A 55 -2.80 -10.74 12.95
C PRO A 55 -2.55 -11.80 11.88
N ALA A 56 -3.60 -12.22 11.18
CA ALA A 56 -3.46 -13.16 10.07
C ALA A 56 -2.88 -12.48 8.82
N VAL A 57 -3.26 -11.23 8.59
CA VAL A 57 -2.83 -10.43 7.43
C VAL A 57 -2.48 -9.01 7.86
N ILE A 58 -1.36 -8.48 7.36
CA ILE A 58 -1.02 -7.06 7.37
C ILE A 58 -1.11 -6.56 5.92
N GLN A 59 -2.00 -5.62 5.68
CA GLN A 59 -2.23 -5.03 4.37
C GLN A 59 -1.67 -3.61 4.30
N PHE A 60 -1.01 -3.26 3.19
CA PHE A 60 -0.56 -1.92 2.85
C PHE A 60 -1.45 -1.34 1.76
N ASP A 61 -2.07 -0.19 2.03
CA ASP A 61 -3.00 0.45 1.11
C ASP A 61 -2.26 1.44 0.20
N GLU A 62 -2.17 1.12 -1.09
CA GLU A 62 -1.49 1.89 -2.14
C GLU A 62 -2.42 2.32 -3.29
N PRO A 63 -3.45 3.17 -3.05
CA PRO A 63 -4.21 3.78 -4.14
C PRO A 63 -3.33 4.58 -5.11
N VAL A 64 -2.19 5.11 -4.65
CA VAL A 64 -1.31 5.96 -5.45
C VAL A 64 -0.57 5.18 -6.54
N PHE A 65 -0.41 3.87 -6.39
CA PHE A 65 0.16 3.02 -7.45
C PHE A 65 -0.64 3.16 -8.76
N SER A 66 -1.98 3.28 -8.67
CA SER A 66 -2.86 3.51 -9.84
C SER A 66 -2.62 4.83 -10.55
N ARG A 67 -2.08 5.85 -9.86
CA ARG A 67 -1.83 7.19 -10.39
C ARG A 67 -0.45 7.34 -11.02
N TYR A 68 0.56 6.67 -10.47
CA TYR A 68 1.97 6.85 -10.90
C TYR A 68 2.70 5.51 -11.17
N PRO A 69 2.29 4.73 -12.20
CA PRO A 69 2.95 3.46 -12.52
C PRO A 69 4.46 3.56 -12.74
N ASP A 70 4.95 4.64 -13.34
CA ASP A 70 6.38 4.87 -13.55
C ASP A 70 7.15 4.94 -12.22
N LYS A 71 6.57 5.57 -11.19
CA LYS A 71 7.17 5.62 -9.85
C LYS A 71 7.09 4.27 -9.14
N VAL A 72 6.08 3.46 -9.45
CA VAL A 72 5.97 2.09 -8.91
C VAL A 72 7.17 1.26 -9.35
N ALA A 73 7.50 1.32 -10.65
CA ALA A 73 8.67 0.67 -11.23
C ALA A 73 10.00 1.26 -10.71
N GLU A 74 10.09 2.58 -10.56
CA GLU A 74 11.32 3.25 -10.15
C GLU A 74 11.72 2.95 -8.70
N TRP A 75 10.76 2.98 -7.77
CA TRP A 75 11.05 2.81 -6.33
C TRP A 75 9.87 2.27 -5.50
N GLY A 76 8.65 2.27 -6.01
CA GLY A 76 7.46 1.86 -5.25
C GLY A 76 7.51 0.41 -4.77
N ILE A 77 7.93 -0.53 -5.64
CA ILE A 77 8.09 -1.94 -5.26
C ILE A 77 9.17 -2.11 -4.21
N GLU A 78 10.32 -1.43 -4.34
CA GLU A 78 11.40 -1.50 -3.35
C GLU A 78 10.94 -0.99 -1.97
N ALA A 79 10.22 0.14 -1.94
CA ALA A 79 9.69 0.70 -0.71
C ALA A 79 8.64 -0.24 -0.07
N LEU A 80 7.73 -0.80 -0.87
CA LEU A 80 6.74 -1.78 -0.41
C LEU A 80 7.41 -3.04 0.17
N ASP A 81 8.40 -3.58 -0.53
CA ASP A 81 9.20 -4.73 -0.07
C ASP A 81 9.93 -4.42 1.23
N ARG A 82 10.40 -3.18 1.41
CA ARG A 82 11.02 -2.75 2.67
C ARG A 82 10.01 -2.70 3.82
N CYS A 83 8.76 -2.34 3.57
CA CYS A 83 7.69 -2.34 4.58
C CYS A 83 7.42 -3.75 5.15
N ILE A 84 7.59 -4.79 4.34
CA ILE A 84 7.25 -6.18 4.70
C ILE A 84 8.45 -7.01 5.19
N GLU A 85 9.63 -6.43 5.28
CA GLU A 85 10.84 -7.15 5.66
C GLU A 85 10.74 -7.76 7.07
N GLY A 86 10.82 -9.09 7.15
CA GLY A 86 10.80 -9.84 8.41
C GLY A 86 9.43 -10.02 9.04
N ILE A 87 8.34 -9.67 8.33
CA ILE A 87 6.96 -9.91 8.77
C ILE A 87 6.61 -11.40 8.63
N ARG A 88 5.89 -11.96 9.61
CA ARG A 88 5.49 -13.39 9.63
C ARG A 88 4.05 -13.59 9.20
N ALA A 89 3.17 -12.65 9.53
CA ALA A 89 1.81 -12.58 9.03
C ALA A 89 1.81 -12.54 7.49
N LYS A 90 0.69 -12.96 6.87
CA LYS A 90 0.54 -12.79 5.43
C LYS A 90 0.52 -11.32 5.08
N THR A 91 1.21 -10.96 4.02
CA THR A 91 1.33 -9.57 3.56
C THR A 91 0.42 -9.34 2.37
N CYS A 92 -0.24 -8.20 2.33
CA CYS A 92 -1.11 -7.84 1.23
C CYS A 92 -0.84 -6.40 0.80
N VAL A 93 -0.92 -6.14 -0.50
CA VAL A 93 -1.05 -4.76 -1.01
C VAL A 93 -2.44 -4.57 -1.59
N HIS A 94 -3.07 -3.46 -1.22
CA HIS A 94 -4.33 -3.04 -1.80
C HIS A 94 -4.11 -1.89 -2.78
N VAL A 95 -4.57 -2.05 -4.02
CA VAL A 95 -4.53 -1.00 -5.04
C VAL A 95 -5.95 -0.74 -5.53
N CYS A 96 -6.35 0.53 -5.53
CA CYS A 96 -7.70 0.99 -5.91
C CYS A 96 -7.66 2.36 -6.58
N TYR A 97 -8.79 2.80 -7.12
CA TYR A 97 -8.92 4.08 -7.84
C TYR A 97 -9.49 5.20 -6.95
N SER A 98 -9.12 5.20 -5.66
CA SER A 98 -9.65 6.10 -4.63
C SER A 98 -11.17 5.99 -4.42
N TYR A 99 -11.68 6.68 -3.39
CA TYR A 99 -13.12 6.73 -3.12
C TYR A 99 -13.84 7.68 -4.10
N PRO A 100 -15.06 7.35 -4.54
CA PRO A 100 -15.92 8.30 -5.24
C PRO A 100 -16.29 9.44 -4.28
N MET A 101 -16.04 10.67 -4.73
CA MET A 101 -16.31 11.88 -3.96
C MET A 101 -16.97 12.90 -4.88
N PRO A 102 -18.16 13.42 -4.51
CA PRO A 102 -18.87 14.38 -5.34
C PRO A 102 -17.99 15.57 -5.75
N GLY A 103 -17.81 15.75 -7.05
CA GLY A 103 -17.03 16.87 -7.62
C GLY A 103 -15.51 16.66 -7.66
N VAL A 104 -15.00 15.49 -7.27
CA VAL A 104 -13.59 15.14 -7.42
C VAL A 104 -13.48 14.11 -8.54
N PRO A 105 -12.84 14.43 -9.68
CA PRO A 105 -12.60 13.45 -10.73
C PRO A 105 -11.82 12.26 -10.18
N ARG A 106 -12.25 11.05 -10.52
CA ARG A 106 -11.45 9.84 -10.34
C ARG A 106 -10.64 9.62 -11.61
N PRO A 107 -9.33 9.91 -11.63
CA PRO A 107 -8.49 9.61 -12.78
C PRO A 107 -8.27 8.09 -12.84
N ILE A 108 -9.27 7.35 -13.32
CA ILE A 108 -9.16 5.92 -13.58
C ILE A 108 -8.36 5.78 -14.87
N VAL A 109 -7.06 5.54 -14.72
CA VAL A 109 -6.19 5.13 -15.81
C VAL A 109 -6.19 3.60 -15.82
N ASP A 110 -6.17 2.97 -16.99
CA ASP A 110 -5.98 1.52 -17.11
C ASP A 110 -4.52 1.17 -16.76
N ALA A 111 -4.21 1.26 -15.46
CA ALA A 111 -2.86 1.18 -14.92
C ALA A 111 -2.54 -0.23 -14.40
N TYR A 112 -3.55 -1.08 -14.22
CA TYR A 112 -3.35 -2.44 -13.71
C TYR A 112 -2.39 -3.28 -14.56
N PRO A 113 -2.41 -3.26 -15.90
CA PRO A 113 -1.43 -4.03 -16.66
C PRO A 113 0.01 -3.69 -16.28
N ALA A 114 0.35 -2.40 -16.15
CA ALA A 114 1.68 -1.96 -15.75
C ALA A 114 1.98 -2.28 -14.28
N ILE A 115 1.04 -1.99 -13.37
CA ILE A 115 1.22 -2.22 -11.93
C ILE A 115 1.33 -3.71 -11.61
N LEU A 116 0.57 -4.56 -12.29
CA LEU A 116 0.63 -6.01 -12.10
C LEU A 116 1.99 -6.54 -12.54
N THR A 117 2.56 -6.06 -13.65
CA THR A 117 3.93 -6.40 -14.05
C THR A 117 4.94 -6.04 -12.97
N GLU A 118 4.84 -4.86 -12.37
CA GLU A 118 5.76 -4.47 -11.28
C GLU A 118 5.50 -5.28 -9.99
N LEU A 119 4.25 -5.57 -9.66
CA LEU A 119 3.88 -6.35 -8.47
C LEU A 119 4.30 -7.82 -8.57
N GLU A 120 4.50 -8.37 -9.77
CA GLU A 120 5.13 -9.70 -9.96
C GLU A 120 6.57 -9.75 -9.42
N HIS A 121 7.23 -8.60 -9.30
CA HIS A 121 8.57 -8.48 -8.72
C HIS A 121 8.57 -8.26 -7.19
N SER A 122 7.41 -8.00 -6.59
CA SER A 122 7.28 -7.80 -5.15
C SER A 122 7.27 -9.13 -4.38
N LYS A 123 7.62 -9.04 -3.09
CA LYS A 123 7.57 -10.14 -2.13
C LYS A 123 6.24 -10.25 -1.39
N VAL A 124 5.25 -9.40 -1.68
CA VAL A 124 3.93 -9.46 -1.04
C VAL A 124 3.22 -10.78 -1.33
N ASP A 125 2.47 -11.32 -0.36
CA ASP A 125 1.77 -12.61 -0.55
C ASP A 125 0.46 -12.49 -1.32
N GLN A 126 -0.20 -11.33 -1.26
CA GLN A 126 -1.59 -11.15 -1.71
C GLN A 126 -1.81 -9.78 -2.36
N LEU A 127 -2.63 -9.77 -3.42
CA LEU A 127 -3.10 -8.55 -4.07
C LEU A 127 -4.60 -8.36 -3.81
N ALA A 128 -4.97 -7.17 -3.32
CA ALA A 128 -6.36 -6.76 -3.14
C ALA A 128 -6.70 -5.64 -4.13
N LEU A 129 -7.39 -5.96 -5.23
CA LEU A 129 -7.60 -5.04 -6.35
C LEU A 129 -9.08 -4.66 -6.51
N GLU A 130 -9.33 -3.48 -7.06
CA GLU A 130 -10.67 -2.98 -7.39
C GLU A 130 -11.05 -3.35 -8.83
N PHE A 131 -12.16 -4.07 -9.01
CA PHE A 131 -12.72 -4.41 -10.34
C PHE A 131 -14.14 -3.86 -10.53
N GLU A 132 -15.07 -4.12 -9.62
CA GLU A 132 -16.48 -3.75 -9.81
C GLU A 132 -16.71 -2.23 -9.63
N ALA A 133 -16.05 -1.63 -8.63
CA ALA A 133 -16.25 -0.22 -8.29
C ALA A 133 -15.52 0.75 -9.24
N SER A 134 -14.67 0.26 -10.14
CA SER A 134 -14.05 1.09 -11.18
C SER A 134 -15.05 1.48 -12.28
N GLY A 135 -16.19 0.80 -12.35
CA GLY A 135 -17.31 1.16 -13.22
C GLY A 135 -18.32 2.14 -12.61
N LEU A 136 -18.12 2.61 -11.37
CA LEU A 136 -18.99 3.58 -10.74
C LEU A 136 -18.66 5.00 -11.22
N ASP A 137 -19.71 5.75 -11.56
CA ASP A 137 -19.58 7.18 -11.86
C ASP A 137 -18.92 7.93 -10.67
N PRO A 138 -18.01 8.89 -10.94
CA PRO A 138 -17.26 9.61 -9.91
C PRO A 138 -18.12 10.44 -8.94
#